data_AF-A0AA48HEV4-F1
#
_entry.id   AF-A0AA48HEV4-F1
#
_cell.length_a   1.000
_cell.length_b   1.000
_cell.length_c   1.000
_cell.angle_alpha   90.00
_cell.angle_beta   90.00
_cell.angle_gamma   90.00
#
_symmetry.space_group_name_H-M   'P 1'
#
loop_
_entity.id
_entity.type
_entity.pdbx_description
1 polymer ?
#
loop_
_entity_poly.entity_id
_entity_poly.type
_entity_poly.pdbx_seq_one_letter_code
_entity_poly.pdbx_strand_id
1 'polypeptide(L)'
;MEIFVGDLRVTEDIWVPIAATLLGGMLALLGSFGAMWWSNRFALRTREAELERLQAERAFGTLFKLLHAHNAAANLDQQISEMFLDAAQNGAEGMDPWAKVMELVGAPDEIQSIDPSETAFLIHMKKSDLLNDIHLIQMRIANIMGSVEKYSSLRAEMQTFLSANMVEGNIEGGTQMQAAFHGGAAVQAELMTARLNNLLGQIIEKLDEDIPISWDILCKFKDAAILRYGKLFPEFELRNDATGKKD
;
A
#
# COMPACT_ATOMS: atom_id res chain seq x y z
N MET A 1 37.82 32.57 -66.18
CA MET A 1 38.62 31.34 -66.48
C MET A 1 37.66 30.33 -67.08
N GLU A 2 37.79 29.99 -68.36
CA GLU A 2 36.78 29.19 -69.07
C GLU A 2 36.98 27.69 -68.80
N ILE A 3 35.98 27.06 -68.17
CA ILE A 3 35.97 25.61 -67.93
C ILE A 3 34.96 25.01 -68.91
N PHE A 4 35.45 24.24 -69.88
CA PHE A 4 34.61 23.50 -70.83
C PHE A 4 34.18 22.16 -70.22
N VAL A 5 32.86 21.93 -70.13
CA VAL A 5 32.28 20.62 -69.81
C VAL A 5 31.42 20.21 -71.00
N GLY A 6 32.02 19.49 -71.96
CA GLY A 6 31.40 19.21 -73.26
C GLY A 6 31.34 20.44 -74.19
N ASP A 7 30.31 20.54 -75.04
CA ASP A 7 30.09 21.62 -76.02
C ASP A 7 29.34 22.86 -75.46
N LEU A 8 29.03 22.87 -74.15
CA LEU A 8 28.30 23.96 -73.51
C LEU A 8 29.26 25.02 -72.93
N ARG A 9 29.18 26.25 -73.45
CA ARG A 9 29.85 27.42 -72.87
C ARG A 9 29.15 27.84 -71.58
N VAL A 10 29.71 27.49 -70.43
CA VAL A 10 29.23 27.94 -69.13
C VAL A 10 29.85 29.30 -68.82
N THR A 11 29.09 30.37 -68.97
CA THR A 11 29.48 31.73 -68.55
C THR A 11 29.55 31.80 -67.02
N GLU A 12 30.45 32.64 -66.49
CA GLU A 12 30.62 32.84 -65.03
C GLU A 12 29.29 33.20 -64.32
N ASP A 13 28.38 33.87 -65.04
CA ASP A 13 27.03 34.24 -64.56
C ASP A 13 26.12 33.04 -64.24
N ILE A 14 26.35 31.87 -64.86
CA ILE A 14 25.56 30.66 -64.62
C ILE A 14 26.18 29.84 -63.48
N TRP A 15 27.51 29.84 -63.36
CA TRP A 15 28.17 28.93 -62.43
C TRP A 15 28.14 29.41 -60.98
N VAL A 16 28.23 30.73 -60.78
CA VAL A 16 28.19 31.36 -59.46
C VAL A 16 26.85 31.09 -58.72
N PRO A 17 25.66 31.25 -59.33
CA PRO A 17 24.39 30.92 -58.68
C PRO A 17 24.22 29.45 -58.30
N ILE A 18 24.72 28.52 -59.12
CA ILE A 18 24.59 27.09 -58.82
C ILE A 18 25.54 26.70 -57.67
N ALA A 19 26.77 27.22 -57.67
CA ALA A 19 27.69 27.02 -56.54
C ALA A 19 27.12 27.62 -55.24
N ALA A 20 26.51 28.81 -55.31
CA ALA A 20 25.86 29.46 -54.17
C ALA A 20 24.66 28.66 -53.64
N THR A 21 23.81 28.12 -54.52
CA THR A 21 22.66 27.30 -54.12
C THR A 21 23.07 25.95 -53.55
N LEU A 22 24.11 25.30 -54.08
CA LEU A 22 24.66 24.06 -53.51
C LEU A 22 25.28 24.28 -52.13
N LEU A 23 26.08 25.35 -51.96
CA LEU A 23 26.64 25.71 -50.65
C LEU A 23 25.56 26.09 -49.65
N GLY A 24 24.57 26.89 -50.09
CA GLY A 24 23.42 27.25 -49.26
C GLY A 24 22.59 26.04 -48.83
N GLY A 25 22.33 25.10 -49.75
CA GLY A 25 21.64 23.85 -49.48
C GLY A 25 22.41 22.94 -48.52
N MET A 26 23.73 22.83 -48.69
CA MET A 26 24.60 22.05 -47.79
C MET A 26 24.61 22.65 -46.38
N LEU A 27 24.71 23.98 -46.24
CA LEU A 27 24.64 24.66 -44.94
C LEU A 27 23.27 24.49 -44.28
N ALA A 28 22.18 24.55 -45.06
CA ALA A 28 20.83 24.30 -44.56
C ALA A 28 20.66 22.85 -44.06
N LEU A 29 21.19 21.86 -44.79
CA LEU A 29 21.16 20.46 -44.38
C LEU A 29 21.98 20.22 -43.11
N LEU A 30 23.19 20.77 -43.02
CA LEU A 30 24.03 20.68 -41.82
C LEU A 30 23.36 21.35 -40.61
N GLY A 31 22.74 22.52 -40.83
CA GLY A 31 21.95 23.22 -39.80
C GLY A 31 20.75 22.39 -39.32
N SER A 32 19.98 21.82 -40.24
CA SER A 32 18.83 20.96 -39.93
C SER A 32 19.24 19.70 -39.18
N PHE A 33 20.32 19.03 -39.62
CA PHE A 33 20.85 17.84 -38.96
C PHE A 33 21.35 18.14 -37.54
N GLY A 34 22.08 19.25 -37.36
CA GLY A 34 22.53 19.70 -36.05
C GLY A 34 21.37 20.01 -35.09
N ALA A 35 20.35 20.72 -35.59
CA ALA A 35 19.14 21.02 -34.82
C ALA A 35 18.35 19.75 -34.45
N MET A 36 18.22 18.79 -35.38
CA MET A 36 17.56 17.51 -35.13
C MET A 36 18.31 16.68 -34.08
N TRP A 37 19.64 16.61 -34.16
CA TRP A 37 20.46 15.88 -33.19
C TRP A 37 20.35 16.49 -31.78
N TRP A 38 20.41 17.83 -31.67
CA TRP A 38 20.23 18.51 -30.40
C TRP A 38 18.81 18.31 -29.85
N SER A 39 17.79 18.49 -30.69
CA SER A 39 16.38 18.30 -30.33
C SER A 39 16.12 16.88 -29.83
N ASN A 40 16.63 15.86 -30.52
CA ASN A 40 16.47 14.47 -30.10
C ASN A 40 17.17 14.18 -28.77
N ARG A 41 18.37 14.73 -28.56
CA ARG A 41 19.09 14.57 -27.28
C ARG A 41 18.36 15.26 -26.12
N PHE A 42 17.78 16.43 -26.36
CA PHE A 42 16.98 17.13 -25.36
C PHE A 42 15.69 16.36 -25.07
N ALA A 43 14.99 15.88 -26.11
CA ALA A 43 13.78 15.09 -25.98
C ALA A 43 13.99 13.76 -25.22
N LEU A 44 15.15 13.11 -25.41
CA LEU A 44 15.50 11.91 -24.63
C LEU A 44 15.69 12.25 -23.15
N ARG A 45 16.41 13.32 -22.83
CA ARG A 45 16.62 13.75 -21.43
C ARG A 45 15.32 14.16 -20.75
N THR A 46 14.42 14.85 -21.46
CA THR A 46 13.12 15.22 -20.90
C THR A 46 12.27 13.99 -20.64
N ARG A 47 12.26 13.02 -21.57
CA ARG A 47 11.54 11.74 -21.38
C ARG A 47 12.10 10.94 -20.21
N GLU A 48 13.42 10.84 -20.08
CA GLU A 48 14.06 10.17 -18.94
C GLU A 48 13.70 10.84 -17.62
N ALA A 49 13.73 12.17 -17.55
CA ALA A 49 13.34 12.93 -16.36
C ALA A 49 11.85 12.77 -16.02
N GLU A 50 10.97 12.75 -17.03
CA GLU A 50 9.53 12.50 -16.85
C GLU A 50 9.28 11.08 -16.32
N LEU A 51 9.96 10.07 -16.89
CA LEU A 51 9.86 8.69 -16.41
C LEU A 51 10.35 8.55 -14.97
N GLU A 52 11.47 9.19 -14.61
CA GLU A 52 12.00 9.16 -13.25
C GLU A 52 11.03 9.82 -12.26
N ARG A 53 10.41 10.94 -12.65
CA ARG A 53 9.37 11.60 -11.84
C ARG A 53 8.15 10.71 -11.64
N LEU A 54 7.64 10.08 -12.69
CA LEU A 54 6.52 9.15 -12.60
C LEU A 54 6.84 7.94 -11.70
N GLN A 55 8.08 7.43 -11.75
CA GLN A 55 8.54 6.36 -10.86
C GLN A 55 8.61 6.81 -9.40
N ALA A 56 9.06 8.04 -9.13
CA ALA A 56 9.04 8.61 -7.78
C ALA A 56 7.61 8.78 -7.24
N GLU A 57 6.68 9.26 -8.07
CA GLU A 57 5.26 9.38 -7.73
C GLU A 57 4.63 8.00 -7.42
N ARG A 58 4.95 6.96 -8.19
CA ARG A 58 4.51 5.58 -7.91
C ARG A 58 5.10 5.02 -6.61
N ALA A 59 6.37 5.28 -6.35
CA ALA A 59 7.00 4.89 -5.10
C ALA A 59 6.31 5.58 -3.91
N PHE A 60 5.94 6.85 -4.05
CA PHE A 60 5.18 7.55 -3.03
C PHE A 60 3.77 6.94 -2.84
N GLY A 61 3.07 6.61 -3.92
CA GLY A 61 1.80 5.88 -3.86
C GLY A 61 1.93 4.53 -3.13
N THR A 62 3.00 3.79 -3.39
CA THR A 62 3.32 2.53 -2.70
C THR A 62 3.49 2.74 -1.20
N LEU A 63 4.25 3.76 -0.82
CA LEU A 63 4.44 4.09 0.59
C LEU A 63 3.09 4.38 1.27
N PHE A 64 2.23 5.15 0.61
CA PHE A 64 0.91 5.45 1.17
C PHE A 64 0.06 4.19 1.35
N LYS A 65 0.09 3.25 0.40
CA LYS A 65 -0.57 1.94 0.54
C LYS A 65 -0.02 1.15 1.73
N LEU A 66 1.30 1.14 1.93
CA LEU A 66 1.93 0.46 3.07
C LEU A 66 1.55 1.12 4.40
N LEU A 67 1.57 2.45 4.46
CA LEU A 67 1.17 3.22 5.64
C LEU A 67 -0.31 2.98 5.96
N HIS A 68 -1.17 2.96 4.95
CA HIS A 68 -2.58 2.65 5.12
C HIS A 68 -2.79 1.25 5.69
N ALA A 69 -2.09 0.23 5.17
CA ALA A 69 -2.15 -1.13 5.69
C ALA A 69 -1.67 -1.22 7.15
N HIS A 70 -0.56 -0.56 7.48
CA HIS A 70 -0.05 -0.47 8.85
C HIS A 70 -1.07 0.19 9.79
N ASN A 71 -1.62 1.33 9.40
CA ASN A 71 -2.60 2.05 10.21
C ASN A 71 -3.89 1.25 10.40
N ALA A 72 -4.34 0.49 9.39
CA ALA A 72 -5.49 -0.39 9.53
C ALA A 72 -5.26 -1.45 10.62
N ALA A 73 -4.09 -2.09 10.63
CA ALA A 73 -3.72 -3.05 11.67
C ALA A 73 -3.59 -2.37 13.05
N ALA A 74 -2.91 -1.23 13.14
CA ALA A 74 -2.71 -0.52 14.40
C ALA A 74 -4.04 -0.01 15.01
N ASN A 75 -4.93 0.52 14.19
CA ASN A 75 -6.25 0.97 14.65
C ASN A 75 -7.10 -0.20 15.15
N LEU A 76 -6.99 -1.37 14.52
CA LEU A 76 -7.68 -2.58 14.95
C LEU A 76 -7.17 -3.06 16.31
N ASP A 77 -5.86 -3.10 16.51
CA ASP A 77 -5.25 -3.45 17.79
C ASP A 77 -5.69 -2.50 18.91
N GLN A 78 -5.66 -1.20 18.64
CA GLN A 78 -6.15 -0.18 19.56
C GLN A 78 -7.62 -0.40 19.90
N GLN A 79 -8.47 -0.64 18.91
CA GLN A 79 -9.91 -0.87 19.11
C GLN A 79 -10.16 -2.10 20.00
N ILE A 80 -9.45 -3.20 19.75
CA ILE A 80 -9.56 -4.42 20.58
C ILE A 80 -9.12 -4.12 22.02
N SER A 81 -7.99 -3.45 22.19
CA SER A 81 -7.45 -3.06 23.49
C SER A 81 -8.40 -2.17 24.28
N GLU A 82 -9.02 -1.18 23.63
CA GLU A 82 -10.03 -0.29 24.23
C GLU A 82 -11.26 -1.08 24.69
N MET A 83 -11.75 -2.05 23.91
CA MET A 83 -12.88 -2.90 24.33
C MET A 83 -12.56 -3.76 25.58
N PHE A 84 -11.34 -4.28 25.69
CA PHE A 84 -10.90 -4.98 26.90
C PHE A 84 -10.83 -4.06 28.12
N LEU A 85 -10.31 -2.84 27.94
CA LEU A 85 -10.22 -1.83 29.00
C LEU A 85 -11.62 -1.41 29.47
N ASP A 86 -12.53 -1.15 28.53
CA ASP A 86 -13.92 -0.78 28.83
C ASP A 86 -14.64 -1.91 29.58
N ALA A 87 -14.43 -3.17 29.18
CA ALA A 87 -14.99 -4.31 29.90
C ALA A 87 -14.46 -4.40 31.34
N ALA A 88 -13.16 -4.17 31.56
CA ALA A 88 -12.58 -4.16 32.90
C ALA A 88 -13.16 -3.03 33.76
N GLN A 89 -13.29 -1.81 33.21
CA GLN A 89 -13.85 -0.65 33.90
C GLN A 89 -15.32 -0.84 34.29
N ASN A 90 -16.09 -1.59 33.48
CA ASN A 90 -17.50 -1.88 33.74
C ASN A 90 -17.73 -3.12 34.62
N GLY A 91 -16.69 -3.68 35.26
CA GLY A 91 -16.80 -4.85 36.12
C GLY A 91 -17.03 -6.17 35.38
N ALA A 92 -16.83 -6.17 34.06
CA ALA A 92 -16.93 -7.33 33.18
C ALA A 92 -15.57 -8.02 32.95
N GLU A 93 -14.58 -7.79 33.82
CA GLU A 93 -13.23 -8.38 33.72
C GLU A 93 -13.27 -9.92 33.71
N GLY A 94 -14.21 -10.52 34.44
CA GLY A 94 -14.38 -11.99 34.49
C GLY A 94 -15.06 -12.61 33.27
N MET A 95 -15.53 -11.81 32.30
CA MET A 95 -16.16 -12.34 31.08
C MET A 95 -15.12 -12.96 30.14
N ASP A 96 -15.56 -13.91 29.33
CA ASP A 96 -14.74 -14.46 28.26
C ASP A 96 -14.35 -13.38 27.24
N PRO A 97 -13.17 -13.50 26.59
CA PRO A 97 -12.70 -12.54 25.58
C PRO A 97 -13.72 -12.21 24.48
N TRP A 98 -14.38 -13.21 23.89
CA TRP A 98 -15.39 -13.01 22.84
C TRP A 98 -16.60 -12.17 23.29
N ALA A 99 -16.89 -12.16 24.60
CA ALA A 99 -17.99 -11.39 25.18
C ALA A 99 -17.59 -9.93 25.47
N LYS A 100 -16.28 -9.66 25.62
CA LYS A 100 -15.72 -8.32 25.80
C LYS A 100 -15.57 -7.58 24.47
N VAL A 101 -15.16 -8.30 23.42
CA VAL A 101 -14.91 -7.74 22.09
C VAL A 101 -16.19 -7.80 21.25
N MET A 102 -16.76 -6.63 20.98
CA MET A 102 -17.92 -6.45 20.12
C MET A 102 -17.57 -6.70 18.65
N GLU A 103 -18.56 -6.60 17.76
CA GLU A 103 -18.28 -6.62 16.32
C GLU A 103 -17.29 -5.53 15.96
N LEU A 104 -16.22 -5.93 15.29
CA LEU A 104 -15.14 -5.04 14.87
C LEU A 104 -15.62 -4.35 13.60
N VAL A 105 -16.15 -3.14 13.77
CA VAL A 105 -16.63 -2.28 12.69
C VAL A 105 -15.52 -1.25 12.42
N GLY A 106 -14.77 -1.46 11.34
CA GLY A 106 -13.72 -0.58 10.88
C GLY A 106 -13.77 -0.47 9.35
N ALA A 107 -13.55 0.73 8.82
CA ALA A 107 -13.81 1.06 7.42
C ALA A 107 -13.14 0.05 6.46
N PRO A 108 -13.93 -0.63 5.61
CA PRO A 108 -13.44 -1.62 4.66
C PRO A 108 -12.80 -0.92 3.45
N ASP A 109 -11.82 -0.06 3.69
CA ASP A 109 -10.93 0.32 2.60
C ASP A 109 -10.03 -0.90 2.35
N GLU A 110 -10.43 -1.68 1.35
CA GLU A 110 -9.72 -2.84 0.84
C GLU A 110 -8.22 -2.50 0.75
N ILE A 111 -7.39 -3.32 1.41
CA ILE A 111 -5.94 -3.13 1.37
C ILE A 111 -5.51 -3.24 -0.08
N GLN A 112 -5.15 -2.08 -0.65
CA GLN A 112 -4.79 -2.00 -2.04
C GLN A 112 -3.51 -2.81 -2.30
N SER A 113 -3.59 -3.70 -3.29
CA SER A 113 -2.41 -4.43 -3.74
C SER A 113 -1.38 -3.47 -4.33
N ILE A 114 -0.11 -3.76 -4.05
CA ILE A 114 1.01 -3.10 -4.68
C ILE A 114 1.31 -3.83 -6.00
N ASP A 115 1.22 -3.10 -7.10
CA ASP A 115 1.59 -3.61 -8.41
C ASP A 115 3.12 -3.74 -8.51
N PRO A 116 3.66 -4.79 -9.14
CA PRO A 116 5.10 -4.97 -9.29
C PRO A 116 5.84 -3.78 -9.92
N SER A 117 5.16 -3.00 -10.76
CA SER A 117 5.72 -1.81 -11.39
C SER A 117 5.95 -0.65 -10.42
N GLU A 118 5.29 -0.64 -9.25
CA GLU A 118 5.47 0.40 -8.24
C GLU A 118 6.71 0.14 -7.35
N THR A 119 7.10 -1.12 -7.18
CA THR A 119 8.29 -1.55 -6.41
C THR A 119 9.47 -1.96 -7.28
N ALA A 120 9.34 -1.91 -8.61
CA ALA A 120 10.39 -2.32 -9.56
C ALA A 120 11.75 -1.63 -9.33
N PHE A 121 11.76 -0.41 -8.79
CA PHE A 121 13.01 0.30 -8.50
C PHE A 121 13.88 -0.42 -7.45
N LEU A 122 13.28 -1.19 -6.55
CA LEU A 122 14.01 -1.98 -5.55
C LEU A 122 14.89 -3.05 -6.21
N ILE A 123 14.46 -3.58 -7.37
CA ILE A 123 15.25 -4.53 -8.17
C ILE A 123 16.52 -3.85 -8.68
N HIS A 124 16.39 -2.63 -9.22
CA HIS A 124 17.54 -1.85 -9.69
C HIS A 124 18.50 -1.47 -8.54
N MET A 125 17.97 -1.30 -7.33
CA MET A 125 18.77 -1.06 -6.12
C MET A 125 19.35 -2.34 -5.49
N LYS A 126 19.08 -3.53 -6.04
CA LYS A 126 19.46 -4.83 -5.47
C LYS A 126 18.92 -5.05 -4.05
N LYS A 127 17.73 -4.52 -3.75
CA LYS A 127 17.02 -4.71 -2.48
C LYS A 127 15.91 -5.77 -2.63
N SER A 128 16.28 -6.98 -3.03
CA SER A 128 15.33 -8.09 -3.22
C SER A 128 14.63 -8.51 -1.93
N ASP A 129 15.34 -8.46 -0.80
CA ASP A 129 14.79 -8.90 0.48
C ASP A 129 13.66 -7.96 0.92
N LEU A 130 13.86 -6.64 0.81
CA LEU A 130 12.85 -5.64 1.09
C LEU A 130 11.61 -5.77 0.18
N LEU A 131 11.80 -6.12 -1.10
CA LEU A 131 10.69 -6.37 -2.02
C LEU A 131 9.85 -7.57 -1.53
N ASN A 132 10.49 -8.65 -1.10
CA ASN A 132 9.80 -9.82 -0.56
C ASN A 132 9.09 -9.49 0.76
N ASP A 133 9.76 -8.77 1.65
CA ASP A 133 9.20 -8.34 2.94
C ASP A 133 7.94 -7.50 2.76
N ILE A 134 7.94 -6.56 1.80
CA ILE A 134 6.78 -5.74 1.43
C ILE A 134 5.59 -6.60 1.01
N HIS A 135 5.79 -7.57 0.12
CA HIS A 135 4.70 -8.43 -0.33
C HIS A 135 4.19 -9.35 0.78
N LEU A 136 5.10 -9.93 1.58
CA LEU A 136 4.73 -10.78 2.71
C LEU A 136 3.92 -10.01 3.74
N ILE A 137 4.34 -8.80 4.13
CA ILE A 137 3.62 -8.05 5.16
C ILE A 137 2.25 -7.59 4.67
N GLN A 138 2.11 -7.20 3.40
CA GLN A 138 0.79 -6.90 2.83
C GLN A 138 -0.15 -8.10 2.89
N MET A 139 0.32 -9.29 2.50
CA MET A 139 -0.48 -10.51 2.57
C MET A 139 -0.85 -10.86 4.01
N ARG A 140 0.08 -10.71 4.95
CA ARG A 140 -0.18 -10.97 6.37
C ARG A 140 -1.26 -10.05 6.93
N ILE A 141 -1.16 -8.74 6.69
CA ILE A 141 -2.18 -7.79 7.13
C ILE A 141 -3.53 -8.08 6.45
N ALA A 142 -3.55 -8.38 5.15
CA ALA A 142 -4.79 -8.78 4.46
C ALA A 142 -5.44 -10.02 5.09
N ASN A 143 -4.64 -11.01 5.49
CA ASN A 143 -5.13 -12.21 6.18
C ASN A 143 -5.69 -11.88 7.58
N ILE A 144 -5.08 -10.93 8.31
CA ILE A 144 -5.61 -10.45 9.59
C ILE A 144 -6.98 -9.81 9.37
N MET A 145 -7.12 -8.92 8.38
CA MET A 145 -8.39 -8.29 8.05
C MET A 145 -9.47 -9.31 7.66
N GLY A 146 -9.13 -10.31 6.84
CA GLY A 146 -10.05 -11.41 6.52
C GLY A 146 -10.45 -12.25 7.74
N SER A 147 -9.54 -12.41 8.72
CA SER A 147 -9.82 -13.11 9.97
C SER A 147 -10.79 -12.30 10.85
N VAL A 148 -10.67 -10.97 10.85
CA VAL A 148 -11.57 -10.04 11.56
C VAL A 148 -12.97 -10.08 10.96
N GLU A 149 -13.09 -10.02 9.63
CA GLU A 149 -14.38 -10.19 8.96
C GLU A 149 -15.02 -11.52 9.34
N LYS A 150 -14.22 -12.60 9.38
CA LYS A 150 -14.73 -13.90 9.79
C LYS A 150 -15.15 -13.93 11.26
N TYR A 151 -14.42 -13.26 12.15
CA TYR A 151 -14.77 -13.10 13.55
C TYR A 151 -16.11 -12.38 13.70
N SER A 152 -16.28 -11.22 13.06
CA SER A 152 -17.52 -10.44 13.09
C SER A 152 -18.71 -11.25 12.55
N SER A 153 -18.53 -12.01 11.46
CA SER A 153 -19.56 -12.94 10.95
C SER A 153 -19.95 -14.01 11.97
N LEU A 154 -18.97 -14.68 12.61
CA LEU A 154 -19.26 -15.70 13.63
C LEU A 154 -19.89 -15.08 14.89
N ARG A 155 -19.55 -13.84 15.21
CA ARG A 155 -20.10 -13.11 16.35
C ARG A 155 -21.57 -12.77 16.13
N ALA A 156 -21.94 -12.34 14.93
CA ALA A 156 -23.32 -12.12 14.52
C ALA A 156 -24.14 -13.43 14.53
N GLU A 157 -23.55 -14.54 14.06
CA GLU A 157 -24.15 -15.88 14.15
C GLU A 157 -24.39 -16.28 15.61
N MET A 158 -23.41 -16.07 16.50
CA MET A 158 -23.55 -16.35 17.93
C MET A 158 -24.64 -15.49 18.57
N GLN A 159 -24.70 -14.20 18.24
CA GLN A 159 -25.76 -13.32 18.75
C GLN A 159 -27.14 -13.79 18.30
N THR A 160 -27.30 -14.15 17.03
CA THR A 160 -28.54 -14.73 16.49
C THR A 160 -28.92 -16.02 17.21
N PHE A 161 -27.94 -16.90 17.43
CA PHE A 161 -28.14 -18.16 18.16
C PHE A 161 -28.59 -17.91 19.60
N LEU A 162 -27.94 -16.99 20.32
CA LEU A 162 -28.32 -16.62 21.69
C LEU A 162 -29.75 -16.05 21.72
N SER A 163 -30.10 -15.12 20.81
CA SER A 163 -31.44 -14.54 20.75
C SER A 163 -32.53 -15.57 20.46
N ALA A 164 -32.26 -16.57 19.62
CA ALA A 164 -33.22 -17.63 19.30
C ALA A 164 -33.41 -18.66 20.43
N ASN A 165 -32.40 -18.84 21.29
CA ASN A 165 -32.40 -19.83 22.36
C ASN A 165 -32.57 -19.21 23.76
N MET A 166 -32.65 -17.89 23.86
CA MET A 166 -33.14 -17.21 25.05
C MET A 166 -34.63 -17.52 25.20
N VAL A 167 -34.94 -18.60 25.92
CA VAL A 167 -36.27 -18.81 26.50
C VAL A 167 -36.60 -17.56 27.31
N GLU A 168 -37.83 -17.03 27.20
CA GLU A 168 -38.32 -15.88 28.00
C GLU A 168 -37.96 -16.09 29.47
N GLY A 169 -36.81 -15.57 29.87
CA GLY A 169 -36.32 -15.68 31.23
C GLY A 169 -37.11 -14.69 32.05
N ASN A 170 -37.94 -15.19 32.97
CA ASN A 170 -38.45 -14.37 34.06
C ASN A 170 -37.23 -13.72 34.72
N ILE A 171 -37.19 -12.38 34.69
CA ILE A 171 -36.18 -11.57 35.36
C ILE A 171 -36.48 -11.64 36.87
N GLU A 172 -36.23 -12.78 37.50
CA GLU A 172 -36.20 -12.89 38.95
C GLU A 172 -34.75 -12.74 39.41
N GLY A 173 -34.37 -11.50 39.73
CA GLY A 173 -33.23 -11.24 40.62
C GLY A 173 -31.88 -11.01 39.96
N GLY A 174 -31.75 -9.94 39.19
CA GLY A 174 -30.45 -9.30 38.93
C GLY A 174 -29.81 -9.59 37.58
N THR A 175 -28.95 -8.65 37.18
CA THR A 175 -28.42 -8.34 35.85
C THR A 175 -27.59 -9.41 35.14
N GLN A 176 -27.66 -10.68 35.55
CA GLN A 176 -26.98 -11.79 34.89
C GLN A 176 -28.01 -12.66 34.18
N MET A 177 -28.17 -12.45 32.86
CA MET A 177 -28.78 -13.45 32.00
C MET A 177 -27.82 -14.66 31.92
N GLN A 178 -27.94 -15.58 32.87
CA GLN A 178 -27.49 -16.95 32.61
C GLN A 178 -28.57 -17.61 31.77
N ALA A 179 -28.40 -17.57 30.45
CA ALA A 179 -29.13 -18.47 29.58
C ALA A 179 -28.70 -19.89 29.95
N ALA A 180 -29.49 -20.57 30.78
CA ALA A 180 -29.26 -21.96 31.15
C ALA A 180 -29.58 -22.82 29.93
N PHE A 181 -28.61 -22.93 29.02
CA PHE A 181 -28.71 -23.84 27.89
C PHE A 181 -28.70 -25.28 28.40
N HIS A 182 -29.61 -26.11 27.89
CA HIS A 182 -29.67 -27.53 28.21
C HIS A 182 -29.53 -28.38 26.94
N GLY A 183 -28.90 -29.54 27.07
CA GLY A 183 -28.74 -30.50 25.97
C GLY A 183 -27.86 -29.98 24.82
N GLY A 184 -28.30 -30.22 23.58
CA GLY A 184 -27.51 -29.90 22.38
C GLY A 184 -27.21 -28.40 22.20
N ALA A 185 -28.08 -27.52 22.68
CA ALA A 185 -27.87 -26.07 22.58
C ALA A 185 -26.66 -25.60 23.40
N ALA A 186 -26.42 -26.21 24.57
CA ALA A 186 -25.26 -25.89 25.41
C ALA A 186 -23.94 -26.28 24.72
N VAL A 187 -23.90 -27.47 24.13
CA VAL A 187 -22.73 -27.96 23.37
C VAL A 187 -22.46 -27.06 22.17
N GLN A 188 -23.49 -26.64 21.45
CA GLN A 188 -23.33 -25.73 20.31
C GLN A 188 -22.81 -24.36 20.74
N ALA A 189 -23.34 -23.78 21.82
CA ALA A 189 -22.87 -22.52 22.38
C ALA A 189 -21.38 -22.59 22.76
N GLU A 190 -20.98 -23.66 23.46
CA GLU A 190 -19.60 -23.89 23.87
C GLU A 190 -18.64 -23.98 22.67
N LEU A 191 -19.03 -24.69 21.61
CA LEU A 191 -18.25 -24.77 20.38
C LEU A 191 -18.10 -23.41 19.68
N MET A 192 -19.17 -22.61 19.62
CA MET A 192 -19.14 -21.27 19.02
C MET A 192 -18.26 -20.32 19.83
N THR A 193 -18.37 -20.33 21.17
CA THR A 193 -17.52 -19.57 22.08
C THR A 193 -16.04 -19.96 21.94
N ALA A 194 -15.72 -21.25 21.92
CA ALA A 194 -14.35 -21.73 21.75
C ALA A 194 -13.76 -21.26 20.41
N ARG A 195 -14.54 -21.32 19.33
CA ARG A 195 -14.14 -20.87 17.99
C ARG A 195 -13.88 -19.36 17.96
N LEU A 196 -14.76 -18.55 18.57
CA LEU A 196 -14.59 -17.10 18.66
C LEU A 196 -13.35 -16.72 19.46
N ASN A 197 -13.15 -17.32 20.64
CA ASN A 197 -11.97 -17.06 21.47
C ASN A 197 -10.67 -17.47 20.76
N ASN A 198 -10.66 -18.61 20.07
CA ASN A 198 -9.49 -19.04 19.32
C ASN A 198 -9.15 -18.09 18.17
N LEU A 199 -10.15 -17.65 17.40
CA LEU A 199 -9.94 -16.72 16.29
C LEU A 199 -9.50 -15.34 16.78
N LEU A 200 -10.11 -14.83 17.85
CA LEU A 200 -9.72 -13.57 18.48
C LEU A 200 -8.27 -13.62 19.00
N GLY A 201 -7.89 -14.72 19.65
CA GLY A 201 -6.51 -14.94 20.10
C GLY A 201 -5.50 -14.91 18.94
N GLN A 202 -5.82 -15.56 17.82
CA GLN A 202 -4.98 -15.52 16.61
C GLN A 202 -4.87 -14.11 16.02
N ILE A 203 -5.96 -13.33 16.01
CA ILE A 203 -5.95 -11.95 15.53
C ILE A 203 -5.01 -11.10 16.39
N ILE A 204 -5.15 -11.16 17.71
CA ILE A 204 -4.30 -10.39 18.65
C ILE A 204 -2.83 -10.78 18.49
N GLU A 205 -2.52 -12.09 18.50
CA GLU A 205 -1.15 -12.57 18.33
C GLU A 205 -0.51 -12.09 17.02
N LYS A 206 -1.29 -12.05 15.93
CA LYS A 206 -0.79 -11.57 14.64
C LYS A 206 -0.65 -10.06 14.57
N LEU A 207 -1.52 -9.31 15.23
CA LEU A 207 -1.37 -7.85 15.35
C LEU A 207 -0.11 -7.49 16.12
N ASP A 208 0.12 -8.13 17.27
CA ASP A 208 1.32 -7.97 18.10
C ASP A 208 2.61 -8.23 17.31
N GLU A 209 2.61 -9.24 16.44
CA GLU A 209 3.76 -9.59 15.59
C GLU A 209 3.93 -8.62 14.41
N ASP A 210 2.84 -8.28 13.70
CA ASP A 210 2.91 -7.69 12.35
C ASP A 210 2.91 -6.16 12.33
N ILE A 211 2.36 -5.51 13.36
CA ILE A 211 2.40 -4.05 13.50
C ILE A 211 3.86 -3.55 13.57
N PRO A 212 4.75 -4.04 14.45
CA PRO A 212 6.13 -3.56 14.52
C PRO A 212 6.93 -3.90 13.25
N ILE A 213 6.70 -5.09 12.66
CA ILE A 213 7.38 -5.51 11.42
C ILE A 213 6.96 -4.61 10.25
N SER A 214 5.66 -4.33 10.12
CA SER A 214 5.16 -3.45 9.06
C SER A 214 5.69 -2.03 9.16
N TRP A 215 5.86 -1.50 10.37
CA TRP A 215 6.50 -0.20 10.59
C TRP A 215 7.96 -0.18 10.13
N ASP A 216 8.74 -1.19 10.51
CA ASP A 216 10.14 -1.31 10.10
C ASP A 216 10.29 -1.42 8.57
N ILE A 217 9.44 -2.21 7.92
CA ILE A 217 9.40 -2.34 6.45
C ILE A 217 9.03 -1.01 5.79
N LEU A 218 8.04 -0.29 6.32
CA LEU A 218 7.62 1.02 5.83
C LEU A 218 8.79 2.02 5.88
N CYS A 219 9.52 2.08 6.99
CA CYS A 219 10.70 2.93 7.15
C CYS A 219 11.83 2.55 6.17
N LYS A 220 12.15 1.25 6.05
CA LYS A 220 13.14 0.77 5.07
C LYS A 220 12.77 1.09 3.62
N PHE A 221 11.48 1.04 3.29
CA PHE A 221 10.97 1.42 1.97
C PHE A 221 11.10 2.92 1.72
N LYS A 222 10.71 3.76 2.68
CA LYS A 222 10.90 5.22 2.64
C LYS A 222 12.37 5.55 2.41
N ASP A 223 13.29 4.95 3.16
CA ASP A 223 14.72 5.20 3.03
C ASP A 223 15.26 4.77 1.67
N ALA A 224 14.78 3.64 1.14
CA ALA A 224 15.13 3.19 -0.20
C ALA A 224 14.64 4.17 -1.29
N ALA A 225 13.42 4.70 -1.15
CA ALA A 225 12.84 5.64 -2.08
C ALA A 225 13.56 7.00 -2.04
N ILE A 226 13.85 7.53 -0.85
CA ILE A 226 14.64 8.76 -0.67
C ILE A 226 16.03 8.60 -1.29
N LEU A 227 16.70 7.47 -1.03
CA LEU A 227 18.02 7.19 -1.62
C LEU A 227 17.95 7.10 -3.16
N ARG A 228 16.88 6.54 -3.74
CA ARG A 228 16.74 6.36 -5.19
C ARG A 228 16.41 7.66 -5.93
N TYR A 229 15.49 8.44 -5.39
CA TYR A 229 14.84 9.55 -6.09
C TYR A 229 15.22 10.92 -5.54
N GLY A 230 15.85 10.99 -4.36
CA GLY A 230 16.29 12.22 -3.71
C GLY A 230 15.14 13.23 -3.62
N LYS A 231 15.35 14.41 -4.20
CA LYS A 231 14.40 15.55 -4.16
C LYS A 231 13.08 15.30 -4.88
N LEU A 232 12.99 14.28 -5.74
CA LEU A 232 11.74 13.91 -6.42
C LEU A 232 10.79 13.16 -5.48
N PHE A 233 11.31 12.58 -4.40
CA PHE A 233 10.50 11.97 -3.36
C PHE A 233 10.27 12.98 -2.22
N PRO A 234 9.03 13.14 -1.73
CA PRO A 234 8.74 14.13 -0.71
C PRO A 234 9.43 13.80 0.61
N GLU A 235 9.95 14.82 1.29
CA GLU A 235 10.47 14.70 2.65
C GLU A 235 9.31 14.84 3.64
N PHE A 236 9.08 13.81 4.46
CA PHE A 236 8.10 13.84 5.55
C PHE A 236 8.57 12.95 6.70
N GLU A 237 8.21 13.31 7.92
CA GLU A 237 8.44 12.52 9.12
C GLU A 237 7.31 11.50 9.26
N LEU A 238 7.67 10.22 9.44
CA LEU A 238 6.69 9.20 9.81
C LEU A 238 6.58 9.23 11.33
N ARG A 239 5.36 9.34 11.86
CA ARG A 239 5.13 9.28 13.31
C ARG A 239 4.47 7.97 13.66
N ASN A 240 5.09 7.24 14.59
CA ASN A 240 4.49 6.04 15.14
C ASN A 240 3.58 6.44 16.31
N ASP A 241 2.34 6.79 15.98
CA ASP A 241 1.37 7.22 16.99
C ASP A 241 1.01 6.08 17.97
N ALA A 242 1.17 4.81 17.55
CA ALA A 242 0.91 3.63 18.41
C ALA A 242 1.90 3.51 19.58
N THR A 243 3.14 3.98 19.42
CA THR A 243 4.15 3.92 20.49
C THR A 243 4.42 5.28 21.14
N GLY A 244 3.85 6.36 20.60
CA GLY A 244 4.14 7.73 21.00
C GLY A 244 5.62 8.14 20.82
N LYS A 245 6.42 7.33 20.13
CA LYS A 245 7.84 7.60 19.84
C LYS A 245 7.96 8.28 18.47
N LYS A 246 8.77 9.34 18.44
CA LYS A 246 9.19 10.01 17.20
C LYS A 246 10.43 9.30 16.67
N ASP A 247 10.35 8.78 15.45
CA ASP A 247 11.47 8.24 14.68
C ASP A 247 11.94 9.24 13.61
#